data_AF-A0A6P2CJK4-F1
#
_entry.id   AF-A0A6P2CJK4-F1
#
_cell.length_a   1.000
_cell.length_b   1.000
_cell.length_c   1.000
_cell.angle_alpha   90.00
_cell.angle_beta   90.00
_cell.angle_gamma   90.00
#
_symmetry.space_group_name_H-M   'P 1'
#
loop_
_entity.id
_entity.type
_entity.pdbx_description
1 polymer ?
#
loop_
_entity_poly.entity_id
_entity_poly.type
_entity_poly.pdbx_seq_one_letter_code
_entity_poly.pdbx_strand_id
1 'polypeptide(L)'
;MFLYAYRHTYAQRHADAGVPVDVLRQLMDHRLMETTQAYYRVGEERRRDAVERVTTMQFDRHGNKIWRETKALLDAEHVRRAVGEVAVPYGACSEPSNIAAGGQDCPVRFRCVGCSHFSTDVSYLPDLEAYLADLLRSRERLRSTHIADEWATAEAMPSDDEITRIRSLISRIQTDVDDLPAAERRRIDESIAVVRRARSQVVGLGTPRIRQQVPDIRPDRGA
;
A
#
# COMPACT_ATOMS: atom_id res chain seq x y z
N MET A 1 -15.71 -2.00 -26.01
CA MET A 1 -15.03 -3.28 -25.70
C MET A 1 -13.61 -3.19 -26.23
N PHE A 2 -12.59 -3.20 -25.35
CA PHE A 2 -11.19 -3.07 -25.78
C PHE A 2 -10.60 -4.45 -26.07
N LEU A 3 -10.70 -4.92 -27.31
CA LEU A 3 -10.27 -6.25 -27.76
C LEU A 3 -8.78 -6.55 -27.47
N TYR A 4 -7.94 -5.51 -27.53
CA TYR A 4 -6.51 -5.62 -27.22
C TYR A 4 -6.26 -5.98 -25.75
N ALA A 5 -6.97 -5.33 -24.82
CA ALA A 5 -6.85 -5.60 -23.39
C ALA A 5 -7.32 -7.02 -23.04
N TYR A 6 -8.39 -7.49 -23.68
CA TYR A 6 -8.88 -8.86 -23.50
C TYR A 6 -7.85 -9.90 -23.95
N ARG A 7 -7.20 -9.69 -25.10
CA ARG A 7 -6.13 -10.57 -25.61
C ARG A 7 -4.93 -10.64 -24.67
N HIS A 8 -4.52 -9.50 -24.09
CA HIS A 8 -3.45 -9.46 -23.09
C HIS A 8 -3.82 -10.19 -21.80
N THR A 9 -5.03 -9.97 -21.27
CA THR A 9 -5.50 -10.67 -20.05
C THR A 9 -5.64 -12.18 -20.27
N TYR A 10 -6.09 -12.61 -21.46
CA TYR A 10 -6.13 -14.03 -21.84
C TYR A 10 -4.72 -14.64 -21.82
N ALA A 11 -3.75 -13.98 -22.46
CA ALA A 11 -2.38 -14.45 -22.53
C ALA A 11 -1.72 -14.55 -21.15
N GLN A 12 -1.88 -13.49 -20.34
CA GLN A 12 -1.30 -13.46 -18.99
C GLN A 12 -1.86 -14.58 -18.11
N ARG A 13 -3.18 -14.83 -18.15
CA ARG A 13 -3.80 -15.93 -17.38
C ARG A 13 -3.28 -17.31 -17.79
N HIS A 14 -3.01 -17.53 -19.07
CA HIS A 14 -2.47 -18.81 -19.53
C HIS A 14 -0.99 -18.97 -19.17
N ALA A 15 -0.21 -17.88 -19.24
CA ALA A 15 1.17 -17.87 -18.75
C ALA A 15 1.22 -18.17 -17.23
N ASP A 16 0.39 -17.50 -16.44
CA ASP A 16 0.28 -17.70 -14.98
C ASP A 16 -0.21 -19.11 -14.62
N ALA A 17 -1.00 -19.76 -15.48
CA ALA A 17 -1.46 -21.15 -15.30
C ALA A 17 -0.39 -22.19 -15.66
N GLY A 18 0.84 -21.76 -15.99
CA GLY A 18 1.96 -22.65 -16.30
C GLY A 18 1.89 -23.29 -17.69
N VAL A 19 1.07 -22.75 -18.62
CA VAL A 19 1.07 -23.20 -20.01
C VAL A 19 2.47 -22.99 -20.60
N PRO A 20 3.08 -23.97 -21.30
CA PRO A 20 4.39 -23.78 -21.93
C PRO A 20 4.42 -22.62 -22.95
N VAL A 21 5.53 -21.88 -23.01
CA VAL A 21 5.67 -20.66 -23.84
C VAL A 21 5.47 -20.89 -25.34
N ASP A 22 5.87 -22.06 -25.82
CA ASP A 22 5.66 -22.51 -27.20
C ASP A 22 4.18 -22.80 -27.51
N VAL A 23 3.44 -23.33 -26.54
CA VAL A 23 1.99 -23.56 -26.62
C VAL A 23 1.23 -22.23 -26.59
N LEU A 24 1.57 -21.33 -25.66
CA LEU A 24 0.91 -20.01 -25.61
C LEU A 24 1.21 -19.17 -26.85
N ARG A 25 2.41 -19.29 -27.42
CA ARG A 25 2.76 -18.61 -28.69
C ARG A 25 1.83 -19.05 -29.83
N GLN A 26 1.48 -20.34 -29.90
CA GLN A 26 0.53 -20.85 -30.89
C GLN A 26 -0.89 -20.36 -30.61
N LEU A 27 -1.35 -20.41 -29.36
CA LEU A 27 -2.67 -19.91 -28.96
C LEU A 27 -2.84 -18.40 -29.23
N MET A 28 -1.76 -17.64 -29.07
CA MET A 28 -1.71 -16.20 -29.30
C MET A 28 -1.33 -15.83 -30.74
N ASP A 29 -1.16 -16.80 -31.63
CA ASP A 29 -0.74 -16.60 -33.03
C ASP A 29 0.43 -15.61 -33.18
N HIS A 30 1.43 -15.76 -32.30
CA HIS A 30 2.62 -14.90 -32.31
C HIS A 30 3.71 -15.50 -33.21
N ARG A 31 4.18 -14.70 -34.18
CA ARG A 31 5.29 -15.11 -35.06
C ARG A 31 6.62 -15.23 -34.33
N LEU A 32 6.89 -14.34 -33.38
CA LEU A 32 8.15 -14.30 -32.63
C LEU A 32 7.92 -14.83 -31.20
N MET A 33 8.85 -15.67 -30.73
CA MET A 33 8.81 -16.21 -29.37
C MET A 33 8.97 -15.09 -28.32
N GLU A 34 9.81 -14.10 -28.59
CA GLU A 34 10.04 -12.93 -27.72
C GLU A 34 8.76 -12.17 -27.37
N THR A 35 7.82 -12.08 -28.32
CA THR A 35 6.52 -11.42 -28.09
C THR A 35 5.68 -12.14 -27.05
N THR A 36 5.75 -13.48 -27.00
CA THR A 36 5.06 -14.29 -25.99
C THR A 36 5.83 -14.34 -24.68
N GLN A 37 7.16 -14.32 -24.71
CA GLN A 37 8.02 -14.30 -23.51
C GLN A 37 7.74 -13.10 -22.60
N ALA A 38 7.20 -12.00 -23.14
CA ALA A 38 6.73 -10.87 -22.34
C ALA A 38 5.73 -11.26 -21.24
N TYR A 39 4.88 -12.27 -21.47
CA TYR A 39 3.92 -12.79 -20.49
C TYR A 39 4.53 -13.75 -19.46
N TYR A 40 5.67 -14.36 -19.79
CA TYR A 40 6.44 -15.26 -18.91
C TYR A 40 7.51 -14.53 -18.13
N ARG A 41 7.42 -13.20 -18.00
CA ARG A 41 8.27 -12.48 -17.07
C ARG A 41 7.99 -13.01 -15.67
N VAL A 42 8.89 -13.87 -15.20
CA VAL A 42 9.01 -14.35 -13.81
C VAL A 42 8.92 -13.21 -12.79
N GLY A 43 9.19 -11.97 -13.21
CA GLY A 43 8.94 -10.77 -12.44
C GLY A 43 7.48 -10.61 -12.00
N GLU A 44 6.48 -10.87 -12.85
CA GLU A 44 5.06 -10.68 -12.50
C GLU A 44 4.53 -11.80 -11.59
N GLU A 45 4.88 -13.06 -11.86
CA GLU A 45 4.54 -14.19 -10.98
C GLU A 45 5.21 -14.02 -9.60
N ARG A 46 6.53 -13.74 -9.57
CA ARG A 46 7.26 -13.48 -8.32
C ARG A 46 6.73 -12.24 -7.60
N ARG A 47 6.29 -11.21 -8.33
CA ARG A 47 5.67 -10.02 -7.76
C ARG A 47 4.31 -10.37 -7.15
N ARG A 48 3.50 -11.17 -7.84
CA ARG A 48 2.21 -11.63 -7.34
C ARG A 48 2.37 -12.48 -6.08
N ASP A 49 3.29 -13.44 -6.10
CA ASP A 49 3.63 -14.27 -4.92
C ASP A 49 4.12 -13.43 -3.76
N ALA A 50 4.98 -12.43 -4.03
CA ALA A 50 5.47 -11.51 -3.01
C ALA A 50 4.35 -10.63 -2.44
N VAL A 51 3.43 -10.14 -3.28
CA VAL A 51 2.24 -9.39 -2.85
C VAL A 51 1.35 -10.29 -1.98
N GLU A 52 1.05 -11.51 -2.41
CA GLU A 52 0.21 -12.45 -1.67
C GLU A 52 0.80 -12.76 -0.28
N ARG A 53 2.11 -13.02 -0.20
CA ARG A 53 2.82 -13.27 1.07
C ARG A 53 2.83 -12.06 2.00
N VAL A 54 2.82 -10.85 1.47
CA VAL A 54 2.76 -9.63 2.30
C VAL A 54 1.32 -9.38 2.76
N THR A 55 0.33 -9.68 1.91
CA THR A 55 -1.10 -9.58 2.22
C THR A 55 -1.54 -10.51 3.35
N THR A 56 -0.89 -11.68 3.52
CA THR A 56 -1.17 -12.55 4.67
C THR A 56 -0.80 -11.90 6.00
N MET A 57 0.07 -10.89 6.00
CA MET A 57 0.43 -10.09 7.17
C MET A 57 -0.10 -8.65 7.04
N GLN A 58 -1.43 -8.56 6.90
CA GLN A 58 -2.16 -7.29 6.91
C GLN A 58 -2.74 -7.00 8.29
N PHE A 59 -2.70 -5.74 8.68
CA PHE A 59 -3.06 -5.20 9.97
C PHE A 59 -4.08 -4.08 9.83
N ASP A 60 -4.99 -3.97 10.80
CA ASP A 60 -5.87 -2.80 10.91
C ASP A 60 -5.13 -1.60 11.54
N ARG A 61 -5.81 -0.46 11.66
CA ARG A 61 -5.27 0.74 12.32
C ARG A 61 -4.77 0.53 13.76
N HIS A 62 -5.25 -0.53 14.42
CA HIS A 62 -4.87 -0.91 15.76
C HIS A 62 -3.82 -2.01 15.76
N GLY A 63 -3.28 -2.44 14.62
CA GLY A 63 -2.29 -3.52 14.59
C GLY A 63 -2.88 -4.90 14.90
N ASN A 64 -4.20 -5.09 14.79
CA ASN A 64 -4.78 -6.44 14.81
C ASN A 64 -4.65 -7.05 13.41
N LYS A 65 -4.28 -8.33 13.32
CA LYS A 65 -4.25 -9.04 12.03
C LYS A 65 -5.65 -9.12 11.44
N ILE A 66 -5.79 -8.67 10.19
CA ILE A 66 -7.05 -8.72 9.43
C ILE A 66 -7.25 -10.12 8.83
N TRP A 67 -6.16 -10.86 8.58
CA TRP A 67 -6.21 -12.15 7.91
C TRP A 67 -6.50 -13.31 8.88
N ARG A 68 -7.52 -14.12 8.57
CA ARG A 68 -7.82 -15.41 9.23
C ARG A 68 -7.61 -16.56 8.24
N GLU A 69 -7.04 -17.67 8.72
CA GLU A 69 -6.44 -18.82 8.01
C GLU A 69 -7.27 -19.61 6.95
N THR A 70 -8.37 -19.08 6.39
CA THR A 70 -9.24 -19.89 5.52
C THR A 70 -8.79 -19.88 4.05
N LYS A 71 -7.84 -20.76 3.74
CA LYS A 71 -7.21 -20.99 2.42
C LYS A 71 -8.18 -21.34 1.26
N ALA A 72 -9.44 -21.68 1.52
CA ALA A 72 -10.39 -22.12 0.49
C ALA A 72 -11.24 -20.99 -0.13
N LEU A 73 -11.24 -19.78 0.46
CA LEU A 73 -11.96 -18.59 -0.03
C LEU A 73 -11.10 -17.65 -0.90
N LEU A 74 -9.82 -18.03 -1.12
CA LEU A 74 -8.73 -17.13 -1.52
C LEU A 74 -8.95 -16.38 -2.84
N ASP A 75 -9.31 -17.04 -3.94
CA ASP A 75 -9.31 -16.34 -5.25
C ASP A 75 -10.44 -15.32 -5.37
N ALA A 76 -11.65 -15.67 -4.91
CA ALA A 76 -12.79 -14.75 -4.94
C ALA A 76 -12.61 -13.60 -3.94
N GLU A 77 -12.02 -13.87 -2.79
CA GLU A 77 -11.77 -12.86 -1.76
C GLU A 77 -10.60 -11.93 -2.12
N HIS A 78 -9.55 -12.43 -2.78
CA HIS A 78 -8.47 -11.62 -3.34
C HIS A 78 -8.99 -10.66 -4.42
N VAL A 79 -9.85 -11.14 -5.32
CA VAL A 79 -10.46 -10.27 -6.36
C VAL A 79 -11.40 -9.24 -5.72
N ARG A 80 -12.19 -9.63 -4.69
CA ARG A 80 -13.04 -8.69 -3.96
C ARG A 80 -12.24 -7.63 -3.22
N ARG A 81 -11.11 -7.96 -2.60
CA ARG A 81 -10.21 -6.98 -1.96
C ARG A 81 -9.53 -6.08 -2.98
N ALA A 82 -9.03 -6.62 -4.09
CA ALA A 82 -8.39 -5.82 -5.15
C ALA A 82 -9.36 -4.80 -5.77
N VAL A 83 -10.66 -5.10 -5.81
CA VAL A 83 -11.72 -4.17 -6.24
C VAL A 83 -12.25 -3.32 -5.09
N GLY A 84 -12.17 -3.82 -3.85
CA GLY A 84 -12.72 -3.23 -2.63
C GLY A 84 -11.72 -2.46 -1.79
N GLU A 85 -10.56 -2.10 -2.33
CA GLU A 85 -9.54 -1.30 -1.66
C GLU A 85 -8.90 -0.29 -2.63
N VAL A 86 -8.54 0.88 -2.11
CA VAL A 86 -7.77 1.89 -2.84
C VAL A 86 -6.47 2.20 -2.10
N ALA A 87 -5.38 2.40 -2.85
CA ALA A 87 -4.09 2.76 -2.28
C ALA A 87 -4.16 4.12 -1.57
N VAL A 88 -3.63 4.19 -0.35
CA VAL A 88 -3.53 5.41 0.45
C VAL A 88 -2.14 5.49 1.08
N PRO A 89 -1.74 6.63 1.68
CA PRO A 89 -0.47 6.72 2.37
C PRO A 89 -0.30 5.59 3.39
N TYR A 90 0.81 4.85 3.25
CA TYR A 90 1.22 3.78 4.15
C TYR A 90 0.26 2.57 4.21
N GLY A 91 -0.62 2.38 3.23
CA GLY A 91 -1.55 1.25 3.26
C GLY A 91 -2.65 1.29 2.21
N ALA A 92 -3.80 0.74 2.58
CA ALA A 92 -5.00 0.66 1.76
C ALA A 92 -6.24 1.17 2.52
N CYS A 93 -7.26 1.58 1.77
CA CYS A 93 -8.55 2.04 2.30
C CYS A 93 -9.68 1.21 1.71
N SER A 94 -10.54 0.65 2.57
CA SER A 94 -11.69 -0.18 2.19
C SER A 94 -13.04 0.56 2.19
N GLU A 95 -13.05 1.90 2.29
CA GLU A 95 -14.29 2.68 2.35
C GLU A 95 -14.95 2.79 0.95
N PRO A 96 -16.18 2.28 0.75
CA PRO A 96 -16.81 2.21 -0.58
C PRO A 96 -16.92 3.54 -1.32
N SER A 97 -17.28 4.63 -0.63
CA SER A 97 -17.39 5.95 -1.28
C SER A 97 -16.03 6.45 -1.75
N ASN A 98 -15.01 6.29 -0.91
CA ASN A 98 -13.65 6.71 -1.23
C ASN A 98 -13.04 5.84 -2.35
N ILE A 99 -13.36 4.54 -2.39
CA ILE A 99 -12.96 3.64 -3.48
C ILE A 99 -13.61 4.08 -4.79
N ALA A 100 -14.92 4.34 -4.79
CA ALA A 100 -15.64 4.82 -5.97
C ALA A 100 -15.05 6.14 -6.50
N ALA A 101 -14.55 6.99 -5.61
CA ALA A 101 -13.86 8.24 -5.93
C ALA A 101 -12.35 8.09 -6.21
N GLY A 102 -11.80 6.87 -6.31
CA GLY A 102 -10.38 6.65 -6.57
C GLY A 102 -9.45 7.24 -5.51
N GLY A 103 -9.88 7.28 -4.25
CA GLY A 103 -9.12 7.78 -3.11
C GLY A 103 -9.13 9.30 -2.93
N GLN A 104 -9.95 10.03 -3.69
CA GLN A 104 -9.95 11.50 -3.69
C GLN A 104 -11.04 12.15 -2.82
N ASP A 105 -11.96 11.37 -2.25
CA ASP A 105 -13.14 11.88 -1.51
C ASP A 105 -13.03 11.70 0.01
N CYS A 106 -11.85 11.32 0.51
CA CYS A 106 -11.66 11.08 1.94
C CYS A 106 -11.76 12.39 2.76
N PRO A 107 -12.67 12.51 3.73
CA PRO A 107 -12.84 13.73 4.53
C PRO A 107 -11.68 13.98 5.50
N VAL A 108 -10.96 12.93 5.88
CA VAL A 108 -9.81 12.99 6.80
C VAL A 108 -8.52 12.63 6.07
N ARG A 109 -8.37 13.16 4.84
CA ARG A 109 -7.23 12.87 3.94
C ARG A 109 -5.91 12.98 4.70
N PHE A 110 -5.01 12.03 4.43
CA PHE A 110 -3.69 11.90 5.09
C PHE A 110 -3.73 11.52 6.59
N ARG A 111 -4.91 11.32 7.20
CA ARG A 111 -5.07 10.82 8.58
C ARG A 111 -5.50 9.35 8.62
N CYS A 112 -5.02 8.55 7.67
CA CYS A 112 -5.48 7.18 7.45
C CYS A 112 -5.30 6.28 8.68
N VAL A 113 -4.19 6.41 9.44
CA VAL A 113 -3.96 5.67 10.69
C VAL A 113 -5.03 5.95 11.77
N GLY A 114 -5.79 7.05 11.64
CA GLY A 114 -6.94 7.35 12.47
C GLY A 114 -8.25 6.69 12.02
N CYS A 115 -8.36 6.23 10.77
CA CYS A 115 -9.60 5.78 10.13
C CYS A 115 -9.85 4.27 10.29
N SER A 116 -11.10 3.86 10.53
CA SER A 116 -11.50 2.45 10.65
C SER A 116 -11.32 1.62 9.37
N HIS A 117 -11.35 2.28 8.21
CA HIS A 117 -11.22 1.63 6.90
C HIS A 117 -9.75 1.45 6.46
N PHE A 118 -8.81 1.90 7.28
CA PHE A 118 -7.39 1.79 6.98
C PHE A 118 -6.84 0.43 7.38
N SER A 119 -6.05 -0.12 6.47
CA SER A 119 -5.22 -1.30 6.70
C SER A 119 -3.82 -1.07 6.16
N THR A 120 -2.84 -1.71 6.78
CA THR A 120 -1.44 -1.70 6.35
C THR A 120 -0.92 -3.13 6.27
N ASP A 121 0.15 -3.35 5.53
CA ASP A 121 0.88 -4.60 5.48
C ASP A 121 2.34 -4.40 5.93
N VAL A 122 3.06 -5.49 6.17
CA VAL A 122 4.46 -5.46 6.64
C VAL A 122 5.42 -4.71 5.73
N SER A 123 5.12 -4.57 4.43
CA SER A 123 6.00 -3.88 3.50
C SER A 123 5.98 -2.36 3.65
N TYR A 124 4.99 -1.80 4.35
CA TYR A 124 4.94 -0.37 4.71
C TYR A 124 5.65 -0.06 6.03
N LEU A 125 6.13 -1.07 6.78
CA LEU A 125 6.82 -0.85 8.05
C LEU A 125 7.96 0.18 7.97
N PRO A 126 8.88 0.13 6.97
CA PRO A 126 9.93 1.15 6.85
C PRO A 126 9.39 2.55 6.56
N ASP A 127 8.25 2.66 5.86
CA ASP A 127 7.64 3.95 5.55
C ASP A 127 6.92 4.53 6.78
N LEU A 128 6.31 3.68 7.61
CA LEU A 128 5.74 4.06 8.90
C LEU A 128 6.83 4.53 9.88
N GLU A 129 7.97 3.83 9.94
CA GLU A 129 9.13 4.23 10.75
C GLU A 129 9.69 5.59 10.30
N ALA A 130 9.84 5.79 8.98
CA ALA A 130 10.25 7.07 8.43
C ALA A 130 9.24 8.19 8.76
N TYR A 131 7.94 7.90 8.63
CA TYR A 131 6.89 8.84 8.98
C TYR A 131 6.94 9.24 10.45
N LEU A 132 7.10 8.27 11.36
CA LEU A 132 7.27 8.54 12.78
C LEU A 132 8.50 9.41 13.06
N ALA A 133 9.64 9.10 12.43
CA ALA A 133 10.86 9.88 12.58
C ALA A 133 10.67 11.34 12.12
N ASP A 134 9.94 11.55 11.02
CA ASP A 134 9.63 12.88 10.51
C ASP A 134 8.67 13.66 11.41
N LEU A 135 7.66 13.01 12.01
CA LEU A 135 6.78 13.64 13.02
C LEU A 135 7.60 14.09 14.23
N LEU A 136 8.48 13.24 14.76
CA LEU A 136 9.32 13.56 15.90
C LEU A 136 10.29 14.71 15.59
N ARG A 137 10.93 14.67 14.42
CA ARG A 137 11.83 15.72 13.94
C ARG A 137 11.10 17.05 13.75
N SER A 138 9.89 17.02 13.19
CA SER A 138 9.09 18.22 12.96
C SER A 138 8.64 18.85 14.28
N ARG A 139 8.25 18.01 15.25
CA ARG A 139 7.92 18.47 16.61
C ARG A 139 9.10 19.14 17.30
N GLU A 140 10.31 18.57 17.19
CA GLU A 140 11.53 19.17 17.76
C GLU A 140 11.87 20.52 17.11
N ARG A 141 11.77 20.61 15.78
CA ARG A 141 11.97 21.86 15.05
C ARG A 141 10.98 22.94 15.48
N LEU A 142 9.70 22.61 15.60
CA LEU A 142 8.68 23.58 16.01
C LEU A 142 8.87 24.07 17.45
N ARG A 143 9.29 23.20 18.37
CA ARG A 143 9.60 23.59 19.77
C ARG A 143 10.77 24.55 19.89
N SER A 144 11.74 24.47 18.96
CA SER A 144 12.90 25.36 18.90
C SER A 144 12.70 26.59 18.02
N THR A 145 11.53 26.70 17.37
CA THR A 145 11.19 27.81 16.48
C THR A 145 10.58 28.95 17.29
N HIS A 146 11.15 30.15 17.17
CA HIS A 146 10.64 31.37 17.81
C HIS A 146 10.29 32.47 16.80
N ILE A 147 10.25 32.12 15.50
CA ILE A 147 9.99 33.06 14.40
C ILE A 147 8.52 33.12 13.95
N ALA A 148 7.65 32.31 14.56
CA ALA A 148 6.23 32.23 14.23
C ALA A 148 5.39 32.47 15.48
N ASP A 149 4.17 32.99 15.28
CA ASP A 149 3.21 33.20 16.36
C ASP A 149 2.82 31.86 17.02
N GLU A 150 2.36 31.94 18.26
CA GLU A 150 1.99 30.78 19.07
C GLU A 150 0.90 29.93 18.41
N TRP A 151 -0.15 30.57 17.86
CA TRP A 151 -1.25 29.86 17.20
C TRP A 151 -0.77 29.04 15.99
N ALA A 152 0.12 29.59 15.17
CA ALA A 152 0.65 28.92 13.98
C ALA A 152 1.56 27.75 14.36
N THR A 153 2.35 27.91 15.43
CA THR A 153 3.19 26.85 15.97
C THR A 153 2.36 25.72 16.55
N ALA A 154 1.26 26.03 17.24
CA ALA A 154 0.32 25.06 17.78
C ALA A 154 -0.40 24.26 16.69
N GLU A 155 -0.90 24.92 15.63
CA GLU A 155 -1.56 24.23 14.51
C GLU A 155 -0.61 23.35 13.68
N ALA A 156 0.65 23.78 13.51
CA ALA A 156 1.66 23.00 12.82
C ALA A 156 2.16 21.80 13.64
N MET A 157 1.95 21.81 14.97
CA MET A 157 2.49 20.80 15.88
C MET A 157 1.90 19.42 15.55
N PRO A 158 2.75 18.40 15.30
CA PRO A 158 2.29 17.03 15.17
C PRO A 158 1.49 16.59 16.40
N SER A 159 0.36 15.90 16.16
CA SER A 159 -0.53 15.42 17.23
C SER A 159 0.14 14.30 18.04
N ASP A 160 0.04 14.37 19.36
CA ASP A 160 0.51 13.30 20.25
C ASP A 160 -0.29 12.00 20.07
N ASP A 161 -1.58 12.09 19.71
CA ASP A 161 -2.41 10.92 19.40
C ASP A 161 -1.92 10.21 18.14
N GLU A 162 -1.57 10.97 17.11
CA GLU A 162 -1.04 10.42 15.86
C GLU A 162 0.30 9.71 16.11
N ILE A 163 1.21 10.36 16.83
CA ILE A 163 2.51 9.78 17.20
C ILE A 163 2.31 8.49 18.01
N THR A 164 1.41 8.50 18.99
CA THR A 164 1.12 7.34 19.85
C THR A 164 0.52 6.17 19.06
N ARG A 165 -0.41 6.46 18.14
CA ARG A 165 -1.01 5.44 17.27
C ARG A 165 0.02 4.81 16.35
N ILE A 166 0.84 5.61 15.68
CA ILE A 166 1.87 5.10 14.75
C ILE A 166 2.90 4.26 15.50
N ARG A 167 3.37 4.72 16.68
CA ARG A 167 4.27 3.93 17.54
C ARG A 167 3.67 2.58 17.91
N SER A 168 2.40 2.58 18.34
CA SER A 168 1.70 1.36 18.73
C SER A 168 1.54 0.39 17.55
N LEU A 169 1.21 0.92 16.37
CA LEU A 169 1.08 0.15 15.14
C LEU A 169 2.43 -0.47 14.72
N ILE A 170 3.50 0.32 14.67
CA ILE A 170 4.86 -0.15 14.37
C ILE A 170 5.26 -1.26 15.35
N SER A 171 5.09 -1.03 16.66
CA SER A 171 5.45 -2.02 17.68
C SER A 171 4.69 -3.34 17.49
N ARG A 172 3.39 -3.29 17.19
CA ARG A 172 2.58 -4.51 16.95
C ARG A 172 3.05 -5.27 15.71
N ILE A 173 3.32 -4.56 14.62
CA ILE A 173 3.82 -5.17 13.39
C ILE A 173 5.20 -5.80 13.63
N GLN A 174 6.10 -5.11 14.33
CA GLN A 174 7.43 -5.62 14.65
C GLN A 174 7.37 -6.88 15.52
N THR A 175 6.57 -6.88 16.59
CA THR A 175 6.35 -8.06 17.43
C THR A 175 5.89 -9.26 16.60
N ASP A 176 4.89 -9.06 15.74
CA ASP A 176 4.37 -10.15 14.91
C ASP A 176 5.37 -10.66 13.85
N VAL A 177 6.30 -9.83 13.39
CA VAL A 177 7.37 -10.23 12.47
C VAL A 177 8.52 -10.93 13.22
N ASP A 178 8.84 -10.47 14.43
CA ASP A 178 9.90 -11.06 15.27
C ASP A 178 9.51 -12.42 15.84
N ASP A 179 8.21 -12.67 16.05
CA ASP A 179 7.68 -13.96 16.50
C ASP A 179 7.71 -15.05 15.39
N LEU A 180 8.01 -14.69 14.15
CA LEU A 180 8.08 -15.64 13.04
C LEU A 180 9.34 -16.51 13.10
N PRO A 181 9.26 -17.78 12.67
CA PRO A 181 10.44 -18.60 12.45
C PRO A 181 11.43 -17.92 11.50
N ALA A 182 12.74 -18.05 11.77
CA ALA A 182 13.78 -17.37 10.98
C ALA A 182 13.71 -17.63 9.46
N ALA A 183 13.28 -18.85 9.06
CA ALA A 183 13.08 -19.18 7.65
C ALA A 183 11.89 -18.44 7.02
N GLU A 184 10.84 -18.19 7.80
CA GLU A 184 9.65 -17.47 7.35
C GLU A 184 9.90 -15.96 7.30
N ARG A 185 10.56 -15.41 8.33
CA ARG A 185 11.02 -14.02 8.36
C ARG A 185 11.83 -13.67 7.10
N ARG A 186 12.82 -14.48 6.74
CA ARG A 186 13.62 -14.27 5.51
C ARG A 186 12.77 -14.21 4.24
N ARG A 187 11.78 -15.09 4.11
CA ARG A 187 10.87 -15.09 2.94
C ARG A 187 10.00 -13.83 2.88
N ILE A 188 9.57 -13.33 4.04
CA ILE A 188 8.82 -12.07 4.13
C ILE A 188 9.71 -10.88 3.79
N ASP A 189 10.94 -10.83 4.29
CA ASP A 189 11.89 -9.77 3.95
C ASP A 189 12.18 -9.70 2.44
N GLU A 190 12.36 -10.87 1.80
CA GLU A 190 12.49 -10.97 0.34
C GLU A 190 11.24 -10.46 -0.38
N SER A 191 10.05 -10.83 0.09
CA SER A 191 8.78 -10.39 -0.48
C SER A 191 8.60 -8.87 -0.34
N ILE A 192 8.92 -8.31 0.83
CA ILE A 192 8.93 -6.87 1.10
C ILE A 192 9.83 -6.15 0.10
N ALA A 193 11.05 -6.65 -0.13
CA ALA A 193 11.98 -6.05 -1.08
C ALA A 193 11.43 -6.03 -2.52
N VAL A 194 10.79 -7.13 -2.96
CA VAL A 194 10.15 -7.22 -4.28
C VAL A 194 8.99 -6.24 -4.41
N VAL A 195 8.08 -6.22 -3.43
CA VAL A 195 6.90 -5.34 -3.43
C VAL A 195 7.31 -3.87 -3.41
N ARG A 196 8.25 -3.49 -2.52
CA ARG A 196 8.74 -2.10 -2.41
C ARG A 196 9.46 -1.65 -3.68
N ARG A 197 10.31 -2.49 -4.28
CA ARG A 197 10.97 -2.17 -5.55
C ARG A 197 9.96 -1.91 -6.67
N ALA A 198 8.94 -2.76 -6.74
CA ALA A 198 7.97 -2.63 -7.79
C ALA A 198 6.99 -1.46 -7.55
N ARG A 199 6.72 -1.07 -6.29
CA ARG A 199 6.08 0.22 -5.98
C ARG A 199 6.94 1.39 -6.44
N SER A 200 8.23 1.43 -6.10
CA SER A 200 9.10 2.55 -6.47
C SER A 200 9.29 2.70 -7.99
N GLN A 201 9.21 1.60 -8.75
CA GLN A 201 9.26 1.62 -10.21
C GLN A 201 7.97 2.14 -10.87
N VAL A 202 6.80 1.89 -10.27
CA VAL A 202 5.51 2.44 -10.73
C VAL A 202 5.37 3.93 -10.35
N VAL A 203 6.06 4.36 -9.30
CA VAL A 203 6.06 5.72 -8.73
C VAL A 203 6.86 6.75 -9.58
N GLY A 204 7.04 6.49 -10.88
CA GLY A 204 7.28 7.56 -11.87
C GLY A 204 6.09 8.53 -12.03
N LEU A 205 4.93 8.19 -11.45
CA LEU A 205 3.73 9.02 -11.38
C LEU A 205 3.36 9.30 -9.92
N GLY A 206 4.07 10.26 -9.32
CA GLY A 206 3.57 11.13 -8.25
C GLY A 206 2.90 10.47 -7.05
N THR A 207 3.64 9.71 -6.23
CA THR A 207 3.30 9.76 -4.80
C THR A 207 3.52 11.19 -4.33
N PRO A 208 2.53 11.84 -3.70
CA PRO A 208 2.75 13.16 -3.14
C PRO A 208 3.83 13.01 -2.07
N ARG A 209 4.98 13.68 -2.27
CA ARG A 209 5.84 14.05 -1.15
C ARG A 209 4.95 14.84 -0.21
N ILE A 210 4.64 14.28 0.94
CA ILE A 210 3.80 14.92 1.95
C ILE A 210 4.57 16.16 2.44
N ARG A 211 4.36 17.28 1.77
CA ARG A 211 4.48 18.60 2.38
C ARG A 211 3.14 18.77 3.08
N GLN A 212 3.13 18.84 4.42
CA GLN A 212 1.91 19.12 5.19
C GLN A 212 1.13 20.22 4.49
N GLN A 213 -0.04 19.89 3.94
CA GLN A 213 -0.97 20.92 3.50
C GLN A 213 -1.56 21.52 4.76
N VAL A 214 -1.26 22.80 4.97
CA VAL A 214 -1.94 23.65 5.94
C VAL A 214 -3.44 23.61 5.62
N PRO A 215 -4.34 23.47 6.61
CA PRO A 215 -5.78 23.51 6.36
C PRO A 215 -6.16 24.81 5.65
N ASP A 216 -7.01 24.72 4.61
CA ASP A 216 -7.63 25.90 3.99
C ASP A 216 -8.66 26.47 4.98
N ILE A 217 -8.21 27.33 5.90
CA ILE A 217 -9.09 28.15 6.71
C ILE A 217 -9.68 29.19 5.77
N ARG A 218 -10.78 28.85 5.10
CA ARG A 218 -11.67 29.85 4.53
C ARG A 218 -12.45 30.48 5.68
N PRO A 219 -12.23 31.75 6.04
CA PRO A 219 -13.19 32.45 6.85
C PRO A 219 -14.45 32.60 6.00
N ASP A 220 -15.56 32.10 6.52
CA ASP A 220 -16.88 32.26 5.94
C ASP A 220 -17.13 33.76 5.77
N ARG A 221 -17.10 34.24 4.51
CA ARG A 221 -17.49 35.62 4.19
C ARG A 221 -19.00 35.63 3.95
N GLY A 222 -19.72 35.80 5.06
CA GLY A 222 -20.93 36.63 5.18
C GLY A 222 -22.24 36.08 4.62
N ALA A 223 -23.27 36.10 5.48
CA ALA A 223 -24.34 37.10 5.42
C ALA A 223 -24.90 37.33 6.84
#